data_AF-A0A3M6TWP4-F1
#
_entry.id   AF-A0A3M6TWP4-F1
#
_cell.length_a   1.000
_cell.length_b   1.000
_cell.length_c   1.000
_cell.angle_alpha   90.00
_cell.angle_beta   90.00
_cell.angle_gamma   90.00
#
_symmetry.space_group_name_H-M   'P 1'
#
loop_
_entity.id
_entity.type
_entity.pdbx_description
1 polymer ?
#
loop_
_entity_poly.entity_id
_entity_poly.type
_entity_poly.pdbx_seq_one_letter_code
_entity_poly.pdbx_strand_id
1 'polypeptide(L)'
;MDEVKDYHGAVDFQTEYLVDIAKDAEYGYDLDTTQQFYDWQQHKRENILTYRDRSHASKFTGTQSPIHHSTFMEALDDSMATFLNASEP
;
A
#
# COMPACT_ATOMS: atom_id res chain seq x y z
N MET A 1 -6.32 16.31 22.23
CA MET A 1 -5.92 15.47 21.09
C MET A 1 -4.58 14.91 21.49
N ASP A 2 -4.49 13.60 21.70
CA ASP A 2 -3.23 13.00 22.11
C ASP A 2 -2.19 13.19 21.00
N GLU A 3 -0.96 13.49 21.40
CA GLU A 3 0.15 13.70 20.46
C GLU A 3 0.48 12.38 19.76
N VAL A 4 0.51 12.39 18.43
CA VAL A 4 0.93 11.25 17.62
C VAL A 4 2.45 11.14 17.69
N LYS A 5 2.95 10.05 18.31
CA LYS A 5 4.36 9.92 18.70
C LYS A 5 5.26 9.32 17.63
N ASP A 6 4.71 8.46 16.78
CA ASP A 6 5.45 7.74 15.77
C ASP A 6 4.59 7.43 14.56
N TYR A 7 5.20 6.75 13.58
CA TYR A 7 4.51 6.39 12.35
C TYR A 7 3.34 5.42 12.55
N HIS A 8 3.46 4.46 13.47
CA HIS A 8 2.34 3.53 13.72
C HIS A 8 1.17 4.29 14.31
N GLY A 9 1.41 5.17 15.30
CA GLY A 9 0.37 6.04 15.84
C GLY A 9 -0.27 6.95 14.79
N ALA A 10 0.48 7.39 13.77
CA ALA A 10 -0.08 8.19 12.68
C ALA A 10 -0.99 7.37 11.75
N VAL A 11 -0.62 6.12 11.47
CA VAL A 11 -1.45 5.17 10.72
C VAL A 11 -2.72 4.87 11.51
N ASP A 12 -2.59 4.50 12.79
CA ASP A 12 -3.71 4.16 13.67
C ASP A 12 -4.73 5.31 13.72
N PHE A 13 -4.24 6.52 14.01
CA PHE A 13 -5.08 7.71 14.09
C PHE A 13 -5.87 7.96 12.79
N GLN A 14 -5.22 7.86 11.63
CA GLN A 14 -5.89 8.09 10.35
C GLN A 14 -6.83 6.94 9.97
N THR A 15 -6.47 5.70 10.27
CA THR A 15 -7.33 4.54 10.04
C THR A 15 -8.58 4.61 10.90
N GLU A 16 -8.46 4.89 12.19
CA GLU A 16 -9.61 5.08 13.09
C GLU A 16 -10.55 6.17 12.57
N TYR A 17 -10.01 7.32 12.15
CA TYR A 17 -10.81 8.41 11.60
C TYR A 17 -11.59 8.01 10.34
N LEU A 18 -10.94 7.31 9.39
CA LEU A 18 -11.60 6.88 8.15
C LEU A 18 -12.63 5.78 8.38
N VAL A 19 -12.36 4.85 9.30
CA VAL A 19 -13.30 3.79 9.67
C VAL A 19 -14.55 4.38 10.34
N ASP A 20 -14.39 5.40 11.18
CA ASP A 20 -15.51 6.10 11.81
C ASP A 20 -16.39 6.82 10.77
N ILE A 21 -15.79 7.56 9.84
CA ILE A 21 -16.53 8.19 8.74
C ILE A 21 -17.24 7.15 7.86
N ALA A 22 -16.57 6.05 7.51
CA ALA A 22 -17.16 5.02 6.68
C ALA A 22 -18.38 4.39 7.34
N LYS A 23 -18.32 4.17 8.66
CA LYS A 23 -19.44 3.67 9.45
C LYS A 23 -20.61 4.65 9.45
N ASP A 24 -20.35 5.93 9.67
CA ASP A 24 -21.38 6.99 9.67
C ASP A 24 -22.01 7.19 8.28
N ALA A 25 -21.24 6.97 7.21
CA ALA A 25 -21.70 7.05 5.84
C ALA A 25 -22.36 5.76 5.33
N GLU A 26 -22.48 4.71 6.16
CA GLU A 26 -22.93 3.37 5.76
C GLU A 26 -22.13 2.81 4.56
N TYR A 27 -20.85 3.16 4.47
CA TYR A 27 -19.94 2.68 3.45
C TYR A 27 -19.56 1.22 3.77
N GLY A 28 -20.22 0.27 3.10
CA GLY A 28 -20.20 -1.17 3.41
C GLY A 28 -18.88 -1.92 3.19
N TYR A 29 -17.73 -1.24 3.26
CA TYR A 29 -16.40 -1.81 3.13
C TYR A 29 -15.56 -1.59 4.38
N ASP A 30 -14.77 -2.59 4.76
CA ASP A 30 -13.77 -2.48 5.82
C ASP A 30 -12.53 -1.71 5.29
N LEU A 31 -12.30 -0.54 5.86
CA LEU A 31 -11.20 0.36 5.50
C LEU A 31 -9.95 0.21 6.39
N ASP A 32 -9.93 -0.75 7.33
CA ASP A 32 -8.75 -0.98 8.15
C ASP A 32 -7.59 -1.52 7.30
N THR A 33 -6.61 -0.65 7.05
CA THR A 33 -5.40 -0.93 6.26
C THR A 33 -4.14 -0.87 7.12
N THR A 34 -4.30 -0.86 8.45
CA THR A 34 -3.22 -0.63 9.43
C THR A 34 -2.03 -1.55 9.19
N GLN A 35 -2.29 -2.86 9.11
CA GLN A 35 -1.23 -3.85 8.91
C GLN A 35 -0.49 -3.68 7.57
N GLN A 36 -1.19 -3.30 6.50
CA GLN A 36 -0.54 -3.08 5.19
C GLN A 36 0.42 -1.89 5.24
N PHE A 37 0.07 -0.82 5.97
CA PHE A 37 0.93 0.34 6.16
C PHE A 37 2.12 0.04 7.09
N TYR A 38 1.92 -0.78 8.13
CA TYR A 38 3.01 -1.26 8.97
C TYR A 38 4.02 -2.08 8.14
N ASP A 39 3.53 -3.03 7.34
CA ASP A 39 4.37 -3.86 6.47
C ASP A 39 5.13 -2.99 5.45
N TRP A 40 4.45 -2.05 4.80
CA TRP A 40 5.06 -1.10 3.86
C TRP A 40 6.23 -0.34 4.49
N GLN A 41 6.11 0.07 5.75
CA GLN A 41 7.16 0.81 6.43
C GLN A 41 8.28 -0.04 6.97
N GLN A 42 7.97 -1.26 7.40
CA GLN A 42 8.99 -2.24 7.68
C GLN A 42 9.82 -2.53 6.42
N HIS A 43 9.19 -2.73 5.26
CA HIS A 43 9.90 -2.92 3.99
C HIS A 43 10.79 -1.73 3.61
N LYS A 44 10.34 -0.50 3.85
CA LYS A 44 11.17 0.71 3.64
C LYS A 44 12.37 0.76 4.58
N ARG A 45 12.22 0.32 5.84
CA ARG A 45 13.32 0.23 6.80
C ARG A 45 14.31 -0.87 6.46
N GLU A 46 13.83 -2.00 5.95
CA GLU A 46 14.67 -3.12 5.51
C GLU A 46 15.54 -2.71 4.33
N ASN A 47 14.95 -2.10 3.30
CA ASN A 47 15.71 -1.56 2.18
C ASN A 47 14.92 -0.49 1.41
N ILE A 48 15.40 0.75 1.49
CA ILE A 48 14.76 1.90 0.86
C ILE A 48 14.79 1.87 -0.68
N LEU A 49 15.67 1.07 -1.29
CA LEU A 49 15.78 0.95 -2.74
C LEU A 49 14.92 -0.19 -3.32
N THR A 50 14.54 -1.18 -2.51
CA THR A 50 13.81 -2.38 -2.99
C THR A 50 12.44 -2.58 -2.35
N TYR A 51 11.95 -1.65 -1.50
CA TYR A 51 10.62 -1.77 -0.90
C TYR A 51 9.47 -1.81 -1.93
N ARG A 52 9.69 -1.28 -3.14
CA ARG A 52 8.73 -1.34 -4.25
C ARG A 52 8.71 -2.69 -4.98
N ASP A 53 9.70 -3.54 -4.76
CA ASP A 53 9.76 -4.91 -5.32
C ASP A 53 8.93 -5.89 -4.49
N ARG A 54 8.35 -5.43 -3.38
CA ARG A 54 7.48 -6.20 -2.48
C ARG A 54 6.05 -6.24 -3.04
N SER A 55 5.32 -7.29 -2.68
CA SER A 55 3.92 -7.46 -3.03
C SER A 55 3.06 -7.51 -1.78
N HIS A 56 1.84 -6.97 -1.86
CA HIS A 56 0.83 -6.99 -0.81
C HIS A 56 -0.48 -7.56 -1.35
N ALA A 57 -1.26 -8.24 -0.50
CA ALA A 57 -2.58 -8.70 -0.87
C ALA A 57 -3.59 -7.55 -0.85
N SER A 58 -4.53 -7.56 -1.79
CA SER A 58 -5.67 -6.63 -1.81
C SER A 58 -6.51 -6.78 -0.54
N LYS A 59 -6.82 -5.67 0.14
CA LYS A 59 -7.73 -5.65 1.29
C LYS A 59 -9.12 -6.18 0.95
N PHE A 60 -9.56 -5.96 -0.30
CA PHE A 60 -10.92 -6.28 -0.72
C PHE A 60 -11.06 -7.67 -1.34
N THR A 61 -10.04 -8.15 -2.06
CA THR A 61 -10.12 -9.46 -2.75
C THR A 61 -9.26 -10.54 -2.11
N GLY A 62 -8.35 -10.18 -1.19
CA GLY A 62 -7.34 -11.07 -0.64
C GLY A 62 -6.32 -11.56 -1.67
N THR A 63 -6.43 -11.14 -2.94
CA THR A 63 -5.52 -11.58 -4.01
C THR A 63 -4.18 -10.89 -3.84
N GLN A 64 -3.11 -11.69 -3.77
CA GLN A 64 -1.74 -11.20 -3.77
C GLN A 64 -1.43 -10.53 -5.12
N SER A 65 -0.90 -9.31 -5.10
CA SER A 65 -0.41 -8.68 -6.34
C SER A 65 0.72 -9.51 -6.96
N PRO A 66 0.81 -9.60 -8.30
CA PRO A 66 1.97 -10.25 -8.93
C PRO A 66 3.24 -9.44 -8.67
N ILE A 67 4.38 -10.12 -8.65
CA ILE A 67 5.68 -9.45 -8.67
C ILE A 67 5.88 -8.84 -10.07
N HIS A 68 6.36 -7.61 -10.13
CA HIS A 68 6.61 -6.92 -11.39
C HIS A 68 7.74 -7.61 -12.19
N HIS A 69 7.74 -7.45 -13.51
CA HIS A 69 8.73 -8.11 -14.39
C HIS A 69 10.13 -7.50 -14.33
N SER A 70 10.28 -6.32 -13.71
CA SER A 70 11.55 -5.61 -13.51
C SER A 70 11.65 -5.13 -12.06
N THR A 71 12.86 -5.07 -11.49
CA THR A 71 13.06 -4.41 -10.19
C THR A 71 12.91 -2.90 -10.35
N PHE A 72 12.49 -2.21 -9.28
CA PHE A 72 12.24 -0.78 -9.33
C PHE A 72 13.48 0.03 -9.74
N MET A 73 14.67 -0.39 -9.30
CA MET A 73 15.92 0.31 -9.64
C MET A 73 16.37 0.10 -11.10
N GLU A 74 15.83 -0.90 -11.79
CA GLU A 74 16.12 -1.19 -13.20
C GLU A 74 15.00 -0.73 -14.14
N ALA A 75 13.79 -0.49 -13.62
CA ALA A 75 12.62 -0.02 -14.36
C ALA A 75 12.68 1.50 -14.63
N LEU A 76 13.57 1.91 -15.53
CA LEU A 76 13.80 3.34 -15.85
C LEU A 76 12.75 3.94 -16.81
N ASP A 77 11.99 3.11 -17.51
CA ASP A 77 10.86 3.52 -18.34
C ASP A 77 9.58 3.48 -17.50
N ASP A 78 9.03 4.66 -17.20
CA ASP A 78 7.85 4.85 -16.36
C ASP A 78 6.53 4.88 -17.16
N SER A 79 6.58 4.54 -18.46
CA SER A 79 5.38 4.49 -19.29
C SER A 79 4.45 3.34 -18.88
N MET A 80 3.15 3.59 -19.02
CA MET A 80 2.12 2.58 -18.79
C MET A 80 2.29 1.36 -19.71
N ALA A 81 2.71 1.57 -20.96
CA ALA A 81 2.91 0.50 -21.93
C ALA A 81 3.95 -0.51 -21.42
N THR A 82 5.11 -0.01 -20.98
CA THR A 82 6.17 -0.84 -20.38
C THR A 82 5.72 -1.47 -19.07
N PHE A 83 5.07 -0.72 -18.18
CA PHE A 83 4.61 -1.24 -16.88
C PHE A 83 3.59 -2.40 -17.01
N LEU A 84 2.68 -2.31 -17.98
CA LEU A 84 1.68 -3.36 -18.21
C LEU A 84 2.22 -4.55 -19.00
N ASN A 85 3.45 -4.45 -19.52
CA ASN A 85 4.01 -5.40 -20.49
C ASN A 85 3.03 -5.67 -21.65
N ALA A 86 2.30 -4.63 -22.05
CA ALA A 86 1.36 -4.73 -23.14
C ALA A 86 2.19 -4.67 -24.43
N SER A 87 2.31 -5.80 -25.14
CA SER A 87 2.66 -5.74 -26.55
C SER A 87 1.65 -4.82 -27.24
N GLU A 88 2.13 -3.84 -28.02
CA GLU A 88 1.24 -3.07 -28.90
C GLU A 88 0.34 -4.06 -29.68
N PRO A 89 -0.96 -3.75 -29.84
CA PRO A 89 -1.88 -4.61 -30.59
C PRO A 89 -1.39 -4.88 -32.02
#